data_AF-V2X7A4-F1
#
_entry.id   AF-V2X7A4-F1
#
_cell.length_a   1.000
_cell.length_b   1.000
_cell.length_c   1.000
_cell.angle_alpha   90.00
_cell.angle_beta   90.00
_cell.angle_gamma   90.00
#
_symmetry.space_group_name_H-M   'P 1'
#
loop_
_entity.id
_entity.type
_entity.pdbx_description
1 polymer ?
#
loop_
_entity_poly.entity_id
_entity_poly.type
_entity_poly.pdbx_seq_one_letter_code
_entity_poly.pdbx_strand_id
1 'polypeptide(L)'
;MERSEVELVSLNDEKKLYMNIRKALVVGFFMQVAHREGEKGSYLTVKDNQVVALHPSCGLDTQPEWVLFNEFVLTKRPYITTVTDVRAEWLLELAPLYFDLNTFPNGETKRALQRAQKKRSGGIDTSFSGKKNGKSAKRKHQKK
;
A
#
# COMPACT_ATOMS: atom_id res chain seq x y z
N MET A 1 -18.94 12.92 19.39
CA MET A 1 -17.87 11.99 19.83
C MET A 1 -18.00 11.65 21.30
N GLU A 2 -18.08 12.63 22.20
CA GLU A 2 -18.20 12.36 23.66
C GLU A 2 -19.51 11.64 24.04
N ARG A 3 -20.61 11.88 23.33
CA ARG A 3 -21.89 11.19 23.55
C ARG A 3 -21.89 9.72 23.10
N SER A 4 -20.86 9.29 22.38
CA SER A 4 -20.71 7.93 21.83
C SER A 4 -19.50 7.20 22.42
N GLU A 5 -18.90 7.75 23.48
CA GLU A 5 -17.71 7.18 24.16
C GLU A 5 -16.51 6.92 23.24
N VAL A 6 -16.41 7.66 22.13
CA VAL A 6 -15.26 7.55 21.22
C VAL A 6 -14.11 8.37 21.79
N GLU A 7 -13.00 7.70 22.08
CA GLU A 7 -11.78 8.35 22.57
C GLU A 7 -11.19 9.32 21.54
N LEU A 8 -10.84 10.51 22.01
CA LEU A 8 -10.11 11.51 21.24
C LEU A 8 -8.61 11.30 21.45
N VAL A 9 -7.97 10.67 20.47
CA VAL A 9 -6.54 10.36 20.51
C VAL A 9 -5.77 11.09 19.40
N SER A 10 -4.56 11.53 19.71
CA SER A 10 -3.59 12.07 18.75
C SER A 10 -2.19 11.55 19.06
N LEU A 11 -1.34 11.48 18.05
CA LEU A 11 0.03 10.94 18.17
C LEU A 11 1.05 12.06 17.97
N ASN A 12 2.00 12.14 18.89
CA ASN A 12 3.09 13.13 18.84
C ASN A 12 4.24 12.73 17.90
N ASP A 13 4.34 11.44 17.53
CA ASP A 13 5.36 10.94 16.58
C ASP A 13 4.86 11.15 15.14
N GLU A 14 5.40 12.16 14.46
CA GLU A 14 5.00 12.57 13.11
C GLU A 14 5.01 11.41 12.09
N LYS A 15 6.03 10.56 12.12
CA LYS A 15 6.14 9.46 11.13
C LYS A 15 5.03 8.45 11.31
N LYS A 16 4.71 8.13 12.57
CA LYS A 16 3.59 7.23 12.89
C LYS A 16 2.25 7.90 12.67
N LEU A 17 2.15 9.21 12.91
CA LEU A 17 0.95 10.00 12.67
C LEU A 17 0.51 9.90 11.21
N TYR A 18 1.38 10.24 10.24
CA TYR A 18 1.04 10.15 8.81
C TYR A 18 0.69 8.72 8.37
N MET A 19 1.41 7.72 8.86
CA MET A 19 1.11 6.33 8.56
C MET A 19 -0.27 5.91 9.09
N ASN A 20 -0.59 6.28 10.33
CA ASN A 20 -1.83 5.89 10.97
C ASN A 20 -3.04 6.62 10.38
N ILE A 21 -2.89 7.89 9.96
CA ILE A 21 -3.93 8.61 9.21
C ILE A 21 -4.24 7.88 7.90
N ARG A 22 -3.21 7.48 7.14
CA ARG A 22 -3.41 6.73 5.88
C ARG A 22 -4.08 5.37 6.11
N LYS A 23 -3.71 4.66 7.18
CA LYS A 23 -4.39 3.42 7.59
C LYS A 23 -5.86 3.68 7.96
N ALA A 24 -6.16 4.75 8.69
CA ALA A 24 -7.53 5.13 9.03
C ALA A 24 -8.37 5.41 7.78
N LEU A 25 -7.80 6.08 6.76
CA LEU A 25 -8.46 6.27 5.47
C LEU A 25 -8.79 4.94 4.79
N VAL A 26 -7.87 3.97 4.81
CA VAL A 26 -8.13 2.62 4.25
C VAL A 26 -9.37 1.98 4.87
N VAL A 27 -9.57 2.12 6.19
CA VAL A 27 -10.76 1.54 6.86
C VAL A 27 -12.07 2.12 6.33
N GLY A 28 -12.11 3.42 6.00
CA GLY A 28 -13.32 4.06 5.47
C GLY A 28 -13.47 3.95 3.94
N PHE A 29 -12.37 3.87 3.22
CA PHE A 29 -12.32 4.01 1.76
C PHE A 29 -11.72 2.78 1.06
N PHE A 30 -11.73 1.60 1.68
CA PHE A 30 -11.13 0.37 1.13
C PHE A 30 -11.67 -0.04 -0.25
N MET A 31 -12.89 0.38 -0.61
CA MET A 31 -13.46 0.14 -1.94
C MET A 31 -12.97 1.13 -3.01
N GLN A 32 -12.49 2.31 -2.60
CA GLN A 32 -12.01 3.38 -3.47
C GLN A 32 -10.50 3.31 -3.63
N VAL A 33 -10.04 2.16 -4.12
CA VAL A 33 -8.62 1.85 -4.32
C VAL A 33 -8.36 1.61 -5.80
N ALA A 34 -7.22 2.08 -6.28
CA ALA A 34 -6.73 1.79 -7.62
C ALA A 34 -5.31 1.22 -7.58
N HIS A 35 -5.07 0.23 -8.43
CA HIS A 35 -3.79 -0.44 -8.60
C HIS A 35 -3.15 0.04 -9.90
N ARG A 36 -1.87 0.40 -9.88
CA ARG A 36 -1.15 0.83 -11.07
C ARG A 36 -0.92 -0.37 -12.00
N GLU A 37 -1.53 -0.33 -13.18
CA GLU A 37 -1.45 -1.42 -14.16
C GLU A 37 -1.36 -0.86 -15.59
N GLY A 38 -0.60 -1.55 -16.43
CA GLY A 38 -0.43 -1.21 -17.85
C GLY A 38 0.62 -0.12 -18.09
N GLU A 39 0.24 0.90 -18.86
CA GLU A 39 1.13 2.00 -19.23
C GLU A 39 1.47 2.91 -18.04
N LYS A 40 2.57 3.66 -18.17
CA LYS A 40 3.02 4.58 -17.13
C LYS A 40 1.95 5.64 -16.85
N GLY A 41 1.46 5.68 -15.61
CA GLY A 41 0.42 6.62 -15.16
C GLY A 41 -1.02 6.12 -15.32
N SER A 42 -1.20 4.88 -15.81
CA SER A 42 -2.50 4.21 -15.84
C SER A 42 -2.74 3.41 -14.55
N TYR A 43 -3.96 3.50 -14.04
CA TYR A 43 -4.43 2.82 -12.85
C TYR A 43 -5.73 2.07 -13.16
N LEU A 44 -5.93 0.94 -12.50
CA LEU A 44 -7.15 0.14 -12.56
C LEU A 44 -7.87 0.21 -11.22
N THR A 45 -9.11 0.68 -11.19
CA THR A 45 -9.91 0.67 -9.96
C THR A 45 -10.25 -0.76 -9.54
N VAL A 46 -10.14 -1.04 -8.25
CA VAL A 46 -10.32 -2.40 -7.69
C VAL A 46 -11.76 -2.89 -7.82
N LYS A 47 -12.74 -2.00 -7.58
CA LYS A 47 -14.15 -2.37 -7.52
C LYS A 47 -14.72 -2.70 -8.90
N ASP A 48 -14.51 -1.80 -9.86
CA ASP A 48 -15.22 -1.80 -11.14
C ASP A 48 -14.29 -2.03 -12.35
N ASN A 49 -13.00 -2.31 -12.11
CA ASN A 49 -11.97 -2.50 -13.13
C ASN A 49 -11.95 -1.37 -14.18
N GLN A 50 -12.13 -0.13 -13.73
CA GLN A 50 -12.10 1.05 -14.60
C GLN A 50 -10.66 1.53 -14.76
N VAL A 51 -10.24 1.74 -16.01
CA VAL A 51 -8.96 2.35 -16.32
C VAL A 51 -9.06 3.85 -16.11
N VAL A 52 -8.23 4.37 -15.21
CA VAL A 52 -8.21 5.77 -14.79
C VAL A 52 -6.78 6.31 -14.79
N ALA A 53 -6.66 7.63 -14.87
CA ALA A 53 -5.40 8.33 -14.63
C ALA A 53 -5.49 9.20 -13.37
N LEU A 54 -4.34 9.53 -12.79
CA LEU A 54 -4.30 10.53 -11.71
C LEU A 54 -4.61 11.91 -12.29
N HIS A 55 -5.52 12.64 -11.65
CA HIS A 55 -5.80 14.02 -12.04
C HIS A 55 -4.56 14.91 -11.79
N PRO A 56 -4.21 15.87 -12.67
CA PRO A 56 -3.03 16.73 -12.47
C PRO A 56 -3.03 17.48 -11.13
N SER A 57 -4.21 17.83 -10.61
CA SER A 57 -4.37 18.52 -9.32
C SER A 57 -4.34 17.59 -8.10
N CYS A 58 -4.02 16.30 -8.24
CA CYS A 58 -4.02 15.36 -7.11
C CYS A 58 -2.87 15.61 -6.10
N GLY A 59 -1.89 16.46 -6.45
CA GLY A 59 -0.81 16.86 -5.55
C GLY A 59 0.24 15.78 -5.29
N LEU A 60 0.25 14.71 -6.09
CA LEU A 60 1.20 13.60 -5.96
C LEU A 60 2.27 13.67 -7.06
N ASP A 61 3.51 13.92 -6.66
CA ASP A 61 4.65 13.96 -7.60
C ASP A 61 5.14 12.56 -8.01
N THR A 62 4.73 11.55 -7.25
CA THR A 62 5.11 10.15 -7.47
C THR A 62 3.95 9.35 -8.04
N GLN A 63 4.27 8.22 -8.66
CA GLN A 63 3.27 7.25 -9.11
C GLN A 63 3.43 5.99 -8.24
N PRO A 64 2.80 5.92 -7.06
CA PRO A 64 2.85 4.72 -6.23
C PRO A 64 2.08 3.57 -6.89
N GLU A 65 2.38 2.34 -6.48
CA GLU A 65 1.74 1.12 -7.02
C GLU A 65 0.27 1.00 -6.60
N TRP A 66 -0.06 1.47 -5.40
CA TRP A 66 -1.40 1.41 -4.83
C TRP A 66 -1.81 2.79 -4.35
N VAL A 67 -3.00 3.21 -4.74
CA VAL A 67 -3.57 4.49 -4.34
C VAL A 67 -4.98 4.33 -3.83
N LEU A 68 -5.33 5.16 -2.86
CA LEU A 68 -6.68 5.41 -2.42
C LEU A 68 -7.14 6.74 -2.99
N PHE A 69 -8.39 6.84 -3.42
CA PHE A 69 -8.97 8.07 -3.97
C PHE A 69 -10.30 8.41 -3.29
N ASN A 70 -10.67 9.70 -3.32
CA ASN A 70 -11.95 10.17 -2.77
C ASN A 70 -13.03 10.34 -3.85
N GLU A 71 -12.64 10.79 -5.05
CA GLU A 71 -13.61 11.07 -6.11
C GLU A 71 -13.17 10.48 -7.45
N PHE A 72 -14.16 9.99 -8.18
CA PHE A 72 -14.04 9.53 -9.54
C PHE A 72 -14.67 10.56 -10.47
N VAL A 73 -13.88 11.10 -11.40
CA VAL A 73 -14.33 12.12 -12.36
C VAL A 73 -14.51 11.47 -13.72
N LEU A 74 -15.77 11.27 -14.12
CA LEU A 74 -16.12 10.67 -15.40
C LEU A 74 -16.04 11.73 -16.51
N THR A 75 -15.02 11.61 -17.37
CA THR A 75 -14.88 12.43 -18.59
C THR A 75 -14.54 11.54 -19.79
N LYS A 76 -14.10 12.12 -20.91
CA LYS A 76 -13.54 11.38 -22.05
C LYS A 76 -12.36 10.48 -21.66
N ARG A 77 -11.57 10.90 -20.67
CA ARG A 77 -10.54 10.09 -20.01
C ARG A 77 -10.87 10.10 -18.51
N PRO A 78 -11.31 8.99 -17.92
CA PRO A 78 -11.65 8.97 -16.50
C PRO A 78 -10.44 9.31 -15.61
N TYR A 79 -10.67 10.12 -14.57
CA TYR A 79 -9.63 10.51 -13.61
C TYR A 79 -10.06 10.23 -12.17
N ILE A 80 -9.08 10.07 -11.29
CA ILE A 80 -9.29 10.07 -9.84
C ILE A 80 -8.63 11.29 -9.20
N THR A 81 -9.32 11.90 -8.23
CA THR A 81 -8.87 13.11 -7.50
C THR A 81 -8.73 12.80 -6.00
N THR A 82 -8.00 13.67 -5.30
CA THR A 82 -7.72 13.55 -3.85
C THR A 82 -7.15 12.18 -3.52
N VAL A 83 -5.90 11.98 -3.96
CA VAL A 83 -5.26 10.67 -4.00
C VAL A 83 -4.26 10.53 -2.88
N THR A 84 -4.22 9.37 -2.23
CA THR A 84 -3.28 9.04 -1.15
C THR A 84 -2.55 7.75 -1.47
N ASP A 85 -1.21 7.76 -1.34
CA ASP A 85 -0.38 6.56 -1.42
C ASP A 85 -0.73 5.58 -0.29
N VAL A 86 -1.03 4.32 -0.63
CA VAL A 86 -1.34 3.27 0.34
C VAL A 86 -0.53 2.01 0.06
N ARG A 87 -0.43 1.15 1.07
CA ARG A 87 0.30 -0.11 0.97
C ARG A 87 -0.67 -1.27 0.80
N ALA A 88 -0.33 -2.21 -0.09
CA ALA A 88 -1.10 -3.43 -0.30
C ALA A 88 -1.29 -4.24 0.99
N GLU A 89 -0.31 -4.24 1.88
CA GLU A 89 -0.41 -4.96 3.15
C GLU A 89 -1.52 -4.39 4.06
N TRP A 90 -1.80 -3.09 3.98
CA TRP A 90 -2.87 -2.46 4.76
C TRP A 90 -4.25 -2.82 4.24
N LEU A 91 -4.39 -3.00 2.92
CA LEU A 91 -5.66 -3.42 2.31
C LEU A 91 -6.05 -4.83 2.78
N LEU A 92 -5.08 -5.75 2.78
CA LEU A 92 -5.26 -7.13 3.25
C LEU A 92 -5.50 -7.22 4.76
N GLU A 93 -4.90 -6.33 5.54
CA GLU A 93 -5.01 -6.31 7.00
C GLU A 93 -6.31 -5.65 7.49
N LEU A 94 -6.69 -4.52 6.88
CA LEU A 94 -7.77 -3.67 7.39
C LEU A 94 -9.12 -3.97 6.73
N ALA A 95 -9.14 -4.56 5.53
CA ALA A 95 -10.36 -4.95 4.82
C ALA A 95 -10.29 -6.39 4.27
N PRO A 96 -10.01 -7.41 5.13
CA PRO A 96 -9.78 -8.78 4.69
C PRO A 96 -10.99 -9.42 3.99
N LEU A 97 -12.21 -9.01 4.37
CA LEU A 97 -13.44 -9.51 3.74
C LEU A 97 -13.61 -9.03 2.30
N TYR A 98 -13.15 -7.81 2.01
CA TYR A 98 -13.24 -7.23 0.67
C TYR A 98 -12.09 -7.70 -0.23
N PHE A 99 -10.89 -7.82 0.34
CA PHE A 99 -9.68 -8.29 -0.35
C PHE A 99 -9.41 -9.78 -0.16
N ASP A 100 -10.45 -10.62 -0.14
CA ASP A 100 -10.28 -12.08 -0.07
C ASP A 100 -9.75 -12.63 -1.41
N LEU A 101 -8.51 -13.11 -1.41
CA LEU A 101 -7.83 -13.58 -2.61
C LEU A 101 -8.43 -14.87 -3.20
N ASN A 102 -9.26 -15.60 -2.46
CA ASN A 102 -9.93 -16.78 -3.01
C ASN A 102 -11.05 -16.38 -3.98
N THR A 103 -11.80 -15.35 -3.61
CA THR A 103 -12.94 -14.83 -4.39
C THR A 103 -12.55 -13.70 -5.35
N PHE A 104 -11.40 -13.05 -5.12
CA PHE A 104 -10.94 -11.93 -5.95
C PHE A 104 -10.74 -12.34 -7.42
N PRO A 105 -11.16 -11.51 -8.40
CA PRO A 105 -11.01 -11.81 -9.82
C PRO A 105 -9.56 -11.99 -10.24
N ASN A 106 -9.30 -12.91 -11.15
CA ASN A 106 -7.95 -13.16 -11.66
C ASN A 106 -7.48 -11.96 -12.51
N GLY A 107 -6.28 -11.47 -12.24
CA GLY A 107 -5.69 -10.31 -12.92
C GLY A 107 -4.37 -9.90 -12.28
N GLU A 108 -3.73 -8.85 -12.79
CA GLU A 108 -2.46 -8.35 -12.23
C GLU A 108 -2.66 -7.83 -10.81
N THR A 109 -3.77 -7.15 -10.53
CA THR A 109 -4.16 -6.69 -9.18
C THR A 109 -4.16 -7.84 -8.16
N LYS A 110 -4.75 -8.99 -8.50
CA LYS A 110 -4.74 -10.19 -7.62
C LYS A 110 -3.32 -10.71 -7.40
N ARG A 111 -2.51 -10.79 -8.45
CA ARG A 111 -1.10 -11.24 -8.36
C ARG A 111 -0.28 -10.31 -7.49
N ALA A 112 -0.48 -9.00 -7.60
CA ALA A 112 0.17 -7.99 -6.77
C ALA A 112 -0.20 -8.15 -5.28
N LEU A 113 -1.48 -8.38 -4.97
CA LEU A 113 -1.92 -8.67 -3.60
C LEU A 113 -1.35 -9.99 -3.06
N GLN A 114 -1.31 -11.04 -3.88
CA GLN A 114 -0.68 -12.32 -3.50
C GLN A 114 0.82 -12.17 -3.22
N ARG A 115 1.54 -11.35 -4.02
CA ARG A 115 2.95 -11.00 -3.77
C ARG A 115 3.11 -10.29 -2.42
N ALA A 116 2.23 -9.35 -2.11
CA ALA A 116 2.23 -8.65 -0.83
C ALA A 116 1.95 -9.59 0.37
N GLN A 117 1.00 -10.52 0.23
CA GLN A 117 0.70 -11.51 1.28
C GLN A 117 1.87 -12.46 1.53
N LYS A 118 2.52 -12.97 0.49
CA LYS A 118 3.70 -13.85 0.62
C LYS A 118 4.88 -13.14 1.28
N LYS A 119 5.10 -11.87 0.95
CA LYS A 119 6.13 -11.04 1.58
C LYS A 119 5.90 -10.89 3.08
N ARG A 120 4.63 -10.83 3.51
CA ARG A 120 4.26 -10.77 4.93
C ARG A 120 4.49 -12.10 5.65
N SER A 121 4.10 -13.23 5.03
CA SER A 121 4.26 -14.55 5.65
C SER A 121 5.71 -15.02 5.74
N GLY A 122 6.58 -14.53 4.85
CA GLY A 122 8.02 -14.84 4.86
C GLY A 122 8.89 -13.91 5.72
N GLY A 123 8.29 -12.96 6.45
CA GLY A 123 8.99 -11.86 7.11
C GLY A 123 8.75 -11.74 8.62
N ILE A 124 8.73 -12.85 9.36
CA ILE A 124 8.88 -12.84 10.82
C ILE A 124 10.38 -13.02 11.13
N ASP A 125 10.95 -12.00 11.79
CA ASP A 125 12.29 -11.80 12.38
C ASP A 125 13.49 -11.32 11.53
N THR A 126 13.90 -10.06 11.77
CA THR A 126 15.22 -9.68 12.38
C THR A 126 15.46 -8.16 12.25
N SER A 127 14.98 -7.36 13.20
CA SER A 127 15.52 -5.99 13.38
C SER A 127 15.46 -5.50 14.83
N PHE A 128 15.82 -6.36 15.79
CA PHE A 128 16.24 -5.93 17.14
C PHE A 128 17.26 -6.92 17.72
N SER A 129 18.53 -6.84 17.31
CA SER A 129 19.68 -7.00 18.24
C SER A 129 21.02 -6.72 17.53
N GLY A 130 21.81 -5.84 18.16
CA GLY A 130 23.21 -6.11 18.45
C GLY A 130 24.23 -6.14 17.32
N LYS A 131 24.87 -4.98 17.08
CA LYS A 131 26.29 -4.91 16.68
C LYS A 131 27.12 -5.90 17.50
N LYS A 132 27.84 -6.82 16.85
CA LYS A 132 29.15 -7.31 17.33
C LYS A 132 30.12 -7.48 16.17
N ASN A 133 31.21 -6.71 16.25
CA ASN A 133 32.43 -6.86 15.46
C ASN A 133 33.09 -8.22 15.72
N GLY A 134 33.70 -8.79 14.68
CA GLY A 134 34.64 -9.91 14.79
C GLY A 134 35.60 -9.94 13.60
N LYS A 135 36.80 -9.38 13.79
CA LYS A 135 37.96 -9.58 12.91
C LYS A 135 38.37 -11.06 12.92
N SER A 136 38.82 -11.64 11.80
CA SER A 136 40.11 -12.37 11.70
C SER A 136 40.37 -13.10 10.35
N ALA A 137 41.57 -12.84 9.83
CA ALA A 137 42.56 -13.73 9.20
C ALA A 137 42.29 -14.53 7.90
N LYS A 138 42.95 -14.05 6.82
CA LYS A 138 43.79 -14.78 5.83
C LYS A 138 43.82 -16.31 5.88
N ARG A 139 43.66 -16.94 4.70
CA ARG A 139 44.66 -17.89 4.16
C ARG A 139 44.58 -18.06 2.63
N LYS A 140 45.78 -18.13 2.04
CA LYS A 140 46.13 -18.14 0.61
C LYS A 140 45.68 -19.43 -0.09
N HIS A 141 45.36 -19.35 -1.38
CA HIS A 141 45.57 -20.46 -2.30
C HIS A 141 46.39 -19.99 -3.51
N GLN A 142 47.46 -20.72 -3.78
CA GLN A 142 48.52 -20.42 -4.72
C GLN A 142 48.38 -21.37 -5.93
N LYS A 143 48.67 -20.80 -7.10
CA LYS A 143 48.83 -21.41 -8.43
C LYS A 143 49.24 -22.90 -8.43
N LYS A 144 48.66 -23.64 -9.36
CA LYS A 144 49.41 -24.30 -10.43
C LYS A 144 48.66 -24.11 -11.75
#